data_AF-A0A4Y2L790-F1
#
_entry.id   AF-A0A4Y2L790-F1
#
_cell.length_a   1.000
_cell.length_b   1.000
_cell.length_c   1.000
_cell.angle_alpha   90.00
_cell.angle_beta   90.00
_cell.angle_gamma   90.00
#
_symmetry.space_group_name_H-M   'P 1'
#
loop_
_entity.id
_entity.type
_entity.pdbx_description
1 polymer ?
#
loop_
_entity_poly.entity_id
_entity_poly.type
_entity_poly.pdbx_seq_one_letter_code
_entity_poly.pdbx_strand_id
1 'polypeptide(L)'
;NNRTGPRIQEMCQHKCILDIAYKFLNCSTVFGLYPHDLRICSHEEIMKNVEILLYHGYPCVQNCKDDCAKTKYIEVVKKRFISELTRNEEDYERETSDVFPDHTDPVVEIRNEKL
;
A
#
# COMPACT_ATOMS: atom_id res chain seq x y z
N ASN A 1 22.20 16.99 -9.03
CA ASN A 1 21.30 15.96 -8.47
C ASN A 1 20.07 16.58 -7.79
N ASN A 2 19.22 17.32 -8.53
CA ASN A 2 18.07 18.08 -8.00
C ASN A 2 16.71 17.45 -8.34
N ARG A 3 16.63 16.11 -8.39
CA ARG A 3 15.35 15.42 -8.59
C ARG A 3 14.76 15.05 -7.23
N THR A 4 14.26 16.05 -6.51
CA THR A 4 13.29 15.76 -5.45
C THR A 4 11.98 15.45 -6.17
N GLY A 5 11.44 14.25 -5.97
CA GLY A 5 10.10 13.90 -6.48
C GLY A 5 9.03 14.90 -6.00
N PRO A 6 7.80 14.84 -6.54
CA PRO A 6 6.71 15.69 -6.04
C PRO A 6 6.65 15.59 -4.51
N ARG A 7 6.47 16.73 -3.85
CA ARG A 7 6.49 16.83 -2.38
C ARG A 7 5.14 16.37 -1.84
N ILE A 8 4.86 15.09 -1.99
CA ILE A 8 3.61 14.41 -1.60
C ILE A 8 3.48 14.39 -0.08
N GLN A 9 2.25 14.48 0.41
CA GLN A 9 1.94 14.47 1.85
C GLN A 9 2.55 13.23 2.55
N GLU A 10 2.53 12.06 1.91
CA GLU A 10 3.10 10.82 2.45
C GLU A 10 4.62 10.91 2.62
N MET A 11 5.32 11.65 1.73
CA MET A 11 6.77 11.86 1.83
C MET A 11 7.12 12.77 3.01
N CYS A 12 6.28 13.77 3.30
CA CYS A 12 6.43 14.59 4.50
C CYS A 12 6.27 13.76 5.78
N GLN A 13 5.23 12.92 5.82
CA GLN A 13 4.95 12.07 6.98
C GLN A 13 6.08 11.06 7.22
N HIS A 14 6.56 10.40 6.17
CA HIS A 14 7.70 9.50 6.26
C HIS A 14 8.96 10.21 6.79
N LYS A 15 9.27 11.39 6.27
CA LYS A 15 10.43 12.15 6.75
C LYS A 15 10.29 12.53 8.23
N CYS A 16 9.11 12.95 8.67
CA CYS A 16 8.86 13.29 10.08
C CYS A 16 9.07 12.08 11.01
N ILE A 17 8.55 10.90 10.62
CA ILE A 17 8.73 9.66 11.39
C ILE A 17 10.22 9.26 11.45
N LEU A 18 10.95 9.42 10.34
CA LEU A 18 12.39 9.18 10.30
C LEU A 18 13.17 10.13 11.21
N ASP A 19 12.84 11.42 11.20
CA ASP A 19 13.49 12.42 12.04
C ASP A 19 13.23 12.12 13.54
N ILE A 20 12.06 11.57 13.90
CA ILE A 20 11.75 11.10 15.25
C ILE A 20 12.57 9.86 15.60
N ALA A 21 12.59 8.85 14.74
CA ALA A 21 13.39 7.65 14.96
C ALA A 21 14.87 8.00 15.15
N TYR A 22 15.38 8.91 14.33
CA TYR A 22 16.72 9.45 14.49
C TYR A 22 16.91 10.12 15.85
N LYS A 23 16.00 11.02 16.24
CA LYS A 23 16.11 11.78 17.49
C LYS A 23 16.07 10.91 18.75
N PHE A 24 15.24 9.86 18.76
CA PHE A 24 15.00 9.06 19.98
C PHE A 24 15.76 7.73 20.01
N LEU A 25 16.10 7.17 18.85
CA LEU A 25 16.74 5.86 18.73
C LEU A 25 18.14 5.92 18.10
N ASN A 26 18.50 7.06 17.52
CA ASN A 26 19.76 7.25 16.79
C ASN A 26 19.99 6.16 15.71
N CYS A 27 18.89 5.80 15.05
CA CYS A 27 18.84 4.85 13.94
C CYS A 27 17.62 5.17 13.06
N SER A 28 17.54 4.51 11.91
CA SER A 28 16.39 4.63 11.01
C SER A 28 15.57 3.36 10.94
N THR A 29 14.30 3.54 10.62
CA THR A 29 13.42 2.42 10.31
C THR A 29 13.64 1.94 8.87
N VAL A 30 13.33 0.66 8.62
CA VAL A 30 13.47 0.03 7.28
C VAL A 30 12.48 0.60 6.28
N PHE A 31 11.37 1.17 6.76
CA PHE A 31 10.27 1.66 5.93
C PHE A 31 10.46 3.11 5.42
N GLY A 32 11.63 3.70 5.66
CA GLY A 32 11.93 5.05 5.19
C GLY A 32 12.06 5.11 3.66
N LEU A 33 11.15 5.83 3.01
CA LEU A 33 11.28 6.21 1.59
C LEU A 33 12.36 7.28 1.35
N TYR A 34 12.99 7.78 2.42
CA TYR A 34 14.00 8.83 2.38
C TYR A 34 15.41 8.25 2.61
N PRO A 35 16.39 8.58 1.76
CA PRO A 35 17.76 8.16 1.97
C PRO A 35 18.34 8.82 3.22
N HIS A 36 19.12 8.06 3.97
CA HIS A 36 19.79 8.50 5.18
C HIS A 36 21.01 7.61 5.44
N ASP A 37 22.04 8.16 6.09
CA ASP A 37 23.33 7.47 6.31
C ASP A 37 23.44 6.80 7.69
N LEU A 38 22.32 6.51 8.35
CA LEU A 38 22.31 5.93 9.70
C LEU A 38 22.19 4.41 9.63
N ARG A 39 22.54 3.76 10.75
CA ARG A 39 22.23 2.35 10.93
C ARG A 39 20.71 2.14 10.95
N ILE A 40 20.29 0.97 10.50
CA ILE A 40 18.91 0.52 10.65
C ILE A 40 18.67 0.09 12.11
N CYS A 41 17.53 0.48 12.68
CA CYS A 41 17.11 0.04 14.00
C CYS A 41 16.83 -1.46 14.01
N SER A 42 17.29 -2.17 15.05
CA SER A 42 16.87 -3.55 15.27
C SER A 42 15.41 -3.60 15.72
N HIS A 43 14.78 -4.78 15.56
CA HIS A 43 13.39 -4.97 15.97
C HIS A 43 13.18 -4.71 17.47
N GLU A 44 14.13 -5.14 18.32
CA GLU A 44 14.07 -4.94 19.77
C GLU A 44 14.07 -3.46 20.14
N GLU A 45 14.91 -2.65 19.49
CA GLU A 45 14.99 -1.21 19.73
C GLU A 45 13.69 -0.49 19.38
N ILE A 46 13.03 -0.90 18.30
CA ILE A 46 11.72 -0.37 17.90
C ILE A 46 10.66 -0.77 18.93
N MET A 47 10.59 -2.04 19.29
CA MET A 47 9.55 -2.55 20.21
C MET A 47 9.69 -1.94 21.61
N LYS A 48 10.92 -1.76 22.09
CA LYS A 48 11.19 -1.13 23.40
C LYS A 48 10.75 0.33 23.47
N ASN A 49 10.69 1.02 22.33
CA ASN A 49 10.38 2.46 22.25
C ASN A 49 9.11 2.75 21.45
N VAL A 50 8.23 1.75 21.30
CA VAL A 50 7.04 1.88 20.46
C VAL A 50 6.12 3.01 20.94
N GLU A 51 5.98 3.18 22.25
CA GLU A 51 5.17 4.26 22.84
C GLU A 51 5.71 5.64 22.49
N ILE A 52 7.03 5.83 22.55
CA ILE A 52 7.71 7.09 22.19
C ILE A 52 7.49 7.37 20.70
N LEU A 53 7.67 6.35 19.85
CA LEU A 53 7.46 6.47 18.40
C LEU A 53 6.01 6.80 18.06
N LEU A 54 5.02 6.20 18.74
CA LEU A 54 3.60 6.48 18.52
C LEU A 54 3.22 7.88 19.03
N TYR A 55 3.63 8.23 20.25
CA TYR A 55 3.31 9.50 20.87
C TYR A 55 3.88 10.68 20.08
N HIS A 56 5.14 10.60 19.67
CA HIS A 56 5.78 11.65 18.89
C HIS A 56 5.47 11.56 17.39
N GLY A 57 5.12 10.37 16.88
CA GLY A 57 4.76 10.15 15.48
C GLY A 57 3.37 10.65 15.12
N TYR A 58 2.41 10.63 16.05
CA TYR A 58 1.04 11.09 15.80
C TYR A 58 0.95 12.54 15.27
N PRO A 59 1.69 13.52 15.82
CA PRO A 59 1.78 14.87 15.26
C PRO A 59 2.26 14.97 13.81
N CYS A 60 2.98 13.97 13.27
CA CYS A 60 3.46 14.01 11.88
C CYS A 60 2.33 14.10 10.86
N VAL A 61 1.18 13.48 11.15
CA VAL A 61 0.00 13.54 10.28
C VAL A 61 -0.57 14.95 10.26
N GLN A 62 -0.60 15.63 11.41
CA GLN A 62 -1.18 16.96 11.57
C GLN A 62 -0.28 18.08 11.01
N ASN A 63 1.04 17.90 11.10
CA ASN A 63 2.00 18.92 10.67
C ASN A 63 2.27 18.91 9.15
N CYS A 64 1.95 17.82 8.47
CA CYS A 64 2.11 17.72 7.03
C CYS A 64 0.90 18.30 6.30
N LYS A 65 1.14 19.38 5.54
CA LYS A 65 0.13 20.02 4.71
C LYS A 65 -0.40 19.05 3.65
N ASP A 66 -1.67 19.17 3.34
CA ASP A 66 -2.29 18.46 2.23
C ASP A 66 -1.71 18.91 0.89
N ASP A 67 -1.60 17.97 -0.04
CA ASP A 67 -1.26 18.28 -1.42
C ASP A 67 -2.40 19.08 -2.07
N CYS A 68 -2.05 20.20 -2.73
CA CYS A 68 -3.01 21.03 -3.44
C CYS A 68 -3.68 20.31 -4.63
N ALA A 69 -3.01 19.29 -5.18
CA ALA A 69 -3.53 18.45 -6.25
C ALA A 69 -3.30 16.98 -5.87
N LYS A 70 -4.40 16.24 -5.63
CA LYS A 70 -4.37 14.81 -5.33
C LYS A 70 -4.89 14.04 -6.54
N THR A 71 -4.11 13.09 -7.04
CA THR A 71 -4.55 12.15 -8.08
C THR A 71 -4.86 10.83 -7.41
N LYS A 72 -6.09 10.32 -7.57
CA LYS A 72 -6.49 9.00 -7.06
C LYS A 72 -6.65 8.05 -8.23
N TYR A 73 -6.06 6.87 -8.12
CA TYR A 73 -6.24 5.78 -9.06
C TYR A 73 -7.18 4.75 -8.45
N ILE A 74 -8.25 4.39 -9.16
CA ILE A 74 -9.21 3.37 -8.73
C ILE A 74 -9.01 2.17 -9.65
N GLU A 75 -8.62 1.04 -9.07
CA GLU A 75 -8.47 -0.23 -9.80
C GLU A 75 -9.65 -1.15 -9.46
N VAL A 76 -10.44 -1.50 -10.47
CA VAL A 76 -11.54 -2.46 -10.31
C VAL A 76 -11.02 -3.86 -10.61
N VAL A 77 -10.60 -4.57 -9.56
CA VAL A 77 -10.09 -5.94 -9.67
C VAL A 77 -11.26 -6.92 -9.74
N LYS A 78 -11.44 -7.59 -10.88
CA LYS A 78 -12.36 -8.73 -11.00
C LYS A 78 -11.61 -10.04 -10.78
N LYS A 79 -12.02 -10.81 -9.78
CA LYS A 79 -11.50 -12.18 -9.57
C LYS A 79 -11.97 -13.06 -10.71
N ARG A 80 -11.05 -13.71 -11.42
CA ARG A 80 -11.35 -14.87 -12.27
C ARG A 80 -11.01 -16.12 -11.49
N PHE A 81 -11.97 -17.04 -11.38
CA PHE A 81 -11.68 -18.39 -10.92
C PHE A 81 -11.05 -19.12 -12.10
N ILE A 82 -9.75 -19.44 -11.98
CA ILE A 82 -9.10 -20.33 -12.93
C ILE A 82 -9.60 -21.73 -12.57
N SER A 83 -10.58 -22.22 -13.33
CA SER A 83 -11.02 -23.62 -13.30
C SER A 83 -9.97 -24.49 -13.99
N GLU A 84 -8.78 -24.60 -13.39
CA GLU A 84 -7.76 -25.57 -13.80
C GLU A 84 -7.38 -26.45 -12.60
N LEU A 85 -8.40 -27.13 -12.08
CA LEU A 85 -8.25 -28.41 -11.40
C LEU A 85 -9.26 -29.41 -11.99
N THR A 86 -9.27 -29.54 -13.32
CA THR A 86 -9.69 -30.78 -13.98
C THR A 86 -8.44 -31.47 -14.49
N ARG A 87 -7.55 -31.83 -13.56
CA ARG A 87 -6.61 -32.91 -13.78
C ARG A 87 -7.38 -34.20 -13.54
N ASN A 88 -7.97 -34.72 -14.62
CA ASN A 88 -8.50 -36.08 -14.80
C ASN A 88 -8.67 -36.89 -13.51
N GLU A 89 -9.81 -36.76 -12.86
CA GLU A 89 -10.40 -37.87 -12.12
C GLU A 89 -11.67 -38.25 -12.87
N GLU A 90 -11.53 -39.27 -13.70
CA GLU A 90 -12.62 -40.04 -14.27
C GLU A 90 -13.52 -40.54 -13.13
N ASP A 91 -14.83 -40.59 -13.40
CA ASP A 91 -15.89 -41.22 -12.62
C ASP A 91 -16.36 -40.52 -11.33
N TYR A 92 -17.40 -39.70 -11.45
CA TYR A 92 -18.61 -39.83 -10.60
C TYR A 92 -19.79 -39.07 -11.23
N GLU A 93 -20.72 -39.82 -11.80
CA GLU A 93 -22.00 -39.32 -12.29
C GLU A 93 -22.82 -38.69 -11.16
N ARG A 94 -23.31 -37.45 -11.34
CA ARG A 94 -24.70 -37.12 -11.01
C ARG A 94 -25.16 -35.79 -11.61
N GLU A 95 -26.31 -35.91 -12.28
CA GLU A 95 -27.16 -34.88 -12.88
C GLU A 95 -27.30 -33.61 -12.04
N THR A 96 -27.33 -32.45 -12.70
CA THR A 96 -28.43 -31.47 -12.56
C THR A 96 -28.34 -30.36 -13.62
N SER A 97 -29.12 -30.55 -14.69
CA SER A 97 -29.84 -29.55 -15.50
C SER A 97 -29.30 -28.10 -15.58
N ASP A 98 -28.62 -27.80 -16.69
CA ASP A 98 -28.36 -26.43 -17.18
C ASP A 98 -29.59 -25.83 -17.88
N VAL A 99 -29.99 -24.64 -17.43
CA VAL A 99 -30.93 -23.73 -18.14
C VAL A 99 -30.28 -22.35 -18.25
N PHE A 100 -29.71 -22.14 -19.44
CA PHE A 100 -29.60 -20.93 -20.25
C PHE A 100 -28.49 -19.87 -20.04
N PRO A 101 -28.05 -19.26 -21.17
CA PRO A 101 -26.82 -18.49 -21.34
C PRO A 101 -27.11 -16.97 -21.31
N ASP A 102 -26.07 -16.13 -21.22
CA ASP A 102 -25.82 -15.13 -22.28
C ASP A 102 -24.43 -14.50 -22.12
N HIS A 103 -23.74 -14.43 -23.25
CA HIS A 103 -22.45 -13.77 -23.40
C HIS A 103 -22.67 -12.28 -23.62
N THR A 104 -22.19 -11.44 -22.70
CA THR A 104 -21.82 -10.07 -23.04
C THR A 104 -20.47 -9.73 -22.40
N ASP A 105 -19.46 -9.66 -23.25
CA ASP A 105 -18.10 -9.25 -22.88
C ASP A 105 -18.08 -7.80 -22.38
N PRO A 106 -17.44 -7.48 -21.23
CA PRO A 106 -17.23 -6.10 -20.87
C PRO A 106 -15.89 -5.60 -21.41
N VAL A 107 -16.01 -4.56 -22.23
CA VAL A 107 -14.95 -3.62 -22.64
C VAL A 107 -14.33 -2.94 -21.40
N VAL A 108 -13.00 -2.75 -21.42
CA VAL A 108 -12.24 -2.03 -20.39
C VAL A 108 -12.47 -0.53 -20.55
N GLU A 109 -12.95 0.14 -19.51
CA GLU A 109 -13.09 1.60 -19.48
C GLU A 109 -12.28 2.18 -18.30
N ILE A 110 -11.27 3.00 -18.61
CA ILE A 110 -10.48 3.75 -17.63
C ILE A 110 -11.09 5.16 -17.56
N ARG A 111 -11.60 5.57 -16.39
CA ARG A 111 -12.09 6.94 -16.17
C ARG A 111 -11.18 7.70 -15.21
N ASN A 112 -10.84 8.92 -15.62
CA ASN A 112 -10.13 9.90 -14.80
C ASN A 112 -11.14 10.88 -14.22
N GLU A 113 -11.19 11.02 -12.90
CA GLU A 113 -11.92 12.11 -12.25
C GLU A 113 -10.91 13.12 -11.68
N LYS A 114 -11.03 14.38 -12.10
CA LYS A 114 -10.39 15.52 -11.45
C LYS A 114 -11.37 16.10 -10.43
N LEU A 115 -10.93 16.21 -9.18
CA LEU A 115 -11.62 16.97 -8.12
C LEU A 115 -11.20 18.43 -8.18
#